data_AF-A0A2N2DV25-F1
#
_entry.id   AF-A0A2N2DV25-F1
#
_cell.length_a   1.000
_cell.length_b   1.000
_cell.length_c   1.000
_cell.angle_alpha   90.00
_cell.angle_beta   90.00
_cell.angle_gamma   90.00
#
_symmetry.space_group_name_H-M   'P 1'
#
loop_
_entity.id
_entity.type
_entity.pdbx_description
1 polymer ?
#
loop_
_entity_poly.entity_id
_entity_poly.type
_entity_poly.pdbx_seq_one_letter_code
_entity_poly.pdbx_strand_id
1 'polypeptide(L)'
;MSESKLAQSLCGGDSTPRWLRATKTDNPCAPGGAVMMTRSKVLWGSGVLNGNELSFPDLSLIQEDITHSWYEVNKDNVSQPCLEPAPFKPGAYSWIKSVKYAHNFFEVGPLARMIINGLYRGNTSTMDRIYARTFETSLIVQLMKDWLNQLIPGPPPIKQKTEIIHKIKAPGRPVLLFPYKIYVYFLGTKFFFETPSVFTI
;
A
#
# COMPACT_ATOMS: atom_id res chain seq x y z
N MET A 1 -7.74 20.49 -38.48
CA MET A 1 -7.94 21.46 -37.40
C MET A 1 -9.30 21.18 -36.78
N SER A 2 -9.35 20.31 -35.77
CA SER A 2 -10.47 20.20 -34.82
C SER A 2 -10.04 19.23 -33.70
N GLU A 3 -9.76 19.79 -32.54
CA GLU A 3 -9.41 19.11 -31.30
C GLU A 3 -10.55 18.16 -30.87
N SER A 4 -10.25 16.89 -30.59
CA SER A 4 -11.18 15.99 -29.90
C SER A 4 -10.74 15.82 -28.44
N LYS A 5 -11.08 16.83 -27.63
CA LYS A 5 -11.10 16.74 -26.17
C LYS A 5 -12.25 15.83 -25.75
N LEU A 6 -12.04 14.54 -25.48
CA LEU A 6 -12.97 13.74 -24.66
C LEU A 6 -12.25 12.56 -23.99
N ALA A 7 -11.59 12.85 -22.87
CA ALA A 7 -11.29 11.88 -21.84
C ALA A 7 -11.53 12.55 -20.48
N GLN A 8 -12.80 12.69 -20.09
CA GLN A 8 -13.18 13.11 -18.75
C GLN A 8 -14.21 12.14 -18.16
N SER A 9 -13.70 11.42 -17.16
CA SER A 9 -14.33 10.94 -15.93
C SER A 9 -15.80 10.56 -15.96
N LEU A 10 -16.06 9.30 -15.62
CA LEU A 10 -17.29 8.99 -14.91
C LEU A 10 -17.17 9.46 -13.47
N CYS A 11 -17.97 10.46 -13.14
CA CYS A 11 -18.42 10.77 -11.79
C CYS A 11 -17.33 11.26 -10.82
N GLY A 12 -17.07 12.58 -10.83
CA GLY A 12 -16.76 13.35 -9.62
C GLY A 12 -15.58 12.90 -8.75
N GLY A 13 -14.52 12.33 -9.32
CA GLY A 13 -13.29 12.02 -8.61
C GLY A 13 -12.10 12.16 -9.55
N ASP A 14 -11.00 12.74 -9.06
CA ASP A 14 -9.74 12.90 -9.79
C ASP A 14 -9.43 11.63 -10.63
N SER A 15 -9.56 11.72 -11.96
CA SER A 15 -9.38 10.59 -12.89
C SER A 15 -7.92 10.11 -13.01
N THR A 16 -7.00 10.77 -12.31
CA THR A 16 -5.65 10.25 -12.13
C THR A 16 -5.72 9.04 -11.18
N PRO A 17 -5.18 7.87 -11.56
CA PRO A 17 -5.06 6.78 -10.62
C PRO A 17 -4.37 7.28 -9.35
N ARG A 18 -4.89 6.92 -8.16
CA ARG A 18 -4.35 7.40 -6.87
C ARG A 18 -2.84 7.08 -6.70
N TRP A 19 -2.34 6.09 -7.43
CA TRP A 19 -0.91 5.70 -7.48
C TRP A 19 -0.04 6.57 -8.41
N LEU A 20 -0.64 7.50 -9.17
CA LEU A 20 0.02 8.35 -10.16
C LEU A 20 0.18 9.81 -9.69
N ARG A 21 -0.24 10.14 -8.47
CA ARG A 21 -0.21 11.52 -7.96
C ARG A 21 1.23 11.88 -7.57
N ALA A 22 2.01 12.40 -8.52
CA ALA A 22 3.18 13.21 -8.19
C ALA A 22 2.69 14.37 -7.33
N THR A 23 3.21 14.51 -6.11
CA THR A 23 2.91 15.68 -5.27
C THR A 23 3.37 16.91 -6.03
N LYS A 24 2.42 17.69 -6.55
CA LYS A 24 2.65 19.03 -7.12
C LYS A 24 3.36 19.86 -6.05
N THR A 25 4.67 20.06 -6.20
CA THR A 25 5.42 21.01 -5.37
C THR A 25 5.16 22.40 -5.93
N ASP A 26 4.10 23.06 -5.46
CA ASP A 26 3.91 24.47 -5.73
C ASP A 26 5.03 25.26 -5.03
N ASN A 27 5.67 26.17 -5.77
CA ASN A 27 6.83 26.95 -5.34
C ASN A 27 6.54 27.78 -4.07
N PRO A 28 7.51 27.94 -3.15
CA PRO A 28 7.29 28.63 -1.88
C PRO A 28 7.60 30.13 -2.03
N CYS A 29 6.57 30.96 -2.13
CA CYS A 29 6.67 32.38 -1.81
C CYS A 29 5.50 32.76 -0.89
N ALA A 30 5.60 32.38 0.38
CA ALA A 30 4.78 32.92 1.45
C ALA A 30 5.66 33.07 2.71
N PRO A 31 5.81 34.30 3.27
CA PRO A 31 6.57 34.50 4.49
C PRO A 31 5.64 34.27 5.68
N GLY A 32 5.78 33.13 6.34
CA GLY A 32 5.04 32.84 7.56
C GLY A 32 5.03 31.37 7.92
N GLY A 33 5.99 30.96 8.77
CA GLY A 33 5.88 29.77 9.63
C GLY A 33 5.42 28.47 8.96
N ALA A 34 6.10 28.01 7.91
CA ALA A 34 5.99 26.64 7.44
C ALA A 34 7.32 25.92 7.70
N VAL A 35 7.27 24.87 8.51
CA VAL A 35 8.35 23.88 8.63
C VAL A 35 8.60 23.36 7.21
N MET A 36 9.69 23.81 6.59
CA MET A 36 10.11 23.31 5.29
C MET A 36 10.42 21.82 5.44
N MET A 37 9.57 20.97 4.88
CA MET A 37 9.92 19.56 4.66
C MET A 37 11.16 19.55 3.76
N THR A 38 12.30 19.19 4.33
CA THR A 38 13.55 18.95 3.63
C THR A 38 13.30 17.94 2.50
N ARG A 39 13.72 18.30 1.28
CA ARG A 39 13.55 17.54 0.03
C ARG A 39 13.58 16.03 0.25
N SER A 40 12.41 15.39 0.23
CA SER A 40 12.33 13.93 0.20
C SER A 40 12.94 13.45 -1.12
N LYS A 41 13.87 12.50 -1.05
CA LYS A 41 14.44 11.85 -2.22
C LYS A 41 13.31 11.09 -2.92
N VAL A 42 12.95 11.50 -4.14
CA VAL A 42 11.97 10.76 -4.95
C VAL A 42 12.59 9.40 -5.28
N LEU A 43 12.07 8.35 -4.64
CA LEU A 43 12.59 7.00 -4.76
C LEU A 43 12.11 6.31 -6.05
N TRP A 44 10.91 6.66 -6.52
CA TRP A 44 10.32 6.12 -7.73
C TRP A 44 10.01 7.24 -8.72
N GLY A 45 10.80 7.31 -9.79
CA GLY A 45 10.52 8.12 -10.97
C GLY A 45 9.37 7.55 -11.80
N SER A 46 8.70 8.43 -12.53
CA SER A 46 7.73 8.05 -13.56
C SER A 46 8.45 7.72 -14.87
N GLY A 47 7.88 6.81 -15.65
CA GLY A 47 8.42 6.44 -16.94
C GLY A 47 7.55 5.42 -17.66
N VAL A 48 7.76 5.31 -18.97
CA VAL A 48 7.24 4.23 -19.82
C VAL A 48 8.43 3.63 -20.54
N LEU A 49 8.58 2.31 -20.43
CA LEU A 49 9.61 1.57 -21.14
C LEU A 49 8.96 0.78 -22.27
N ASN A 50 9.25 1.15 -23.52
CA ASN A 50 8.81 0.41 -24.70
C ASN A 50 10.03 -0.17 -25.41
N GLY A 51 10.24 -1.49 -25.28
CA GLY A 51 11.50 -2.11 -25.69
C GLY A 51 12.67 -1.54 -24.91
N ASN A 52 13.57 -0.82 -25.59
CA ASN A 52 14.75 -0.19 -24.98
C ASN A 52 14.59 1.34 -24.79
N GLU A 53 13.45 1.91 -25.18
CA GLU A 53 13.21 3.35 -25.10
C GLU A 53 12.49 3.68 -23.80
N LEU A 54 13.13 4.49 -22.96
CA LEU A 54 12.54 5.03 -21.74
C LEU A 54 12.08 6.47 -22.01
N SER A 55 10.78 6.72 -21.89
CA SER A 55 10.18 8.04 -22.07
C SER A 55 9.37 8.46 -20.85
N PHE A 56 9.03 9.76 -20.77
CA PHE A 56 8.04 10.22 -19.80
C PHE A 56 6.62 9.81 -20.22
N PRO A 57 5.73 9.46 -19.27
CA PRO A 57 4.36 9.07 -19.58
C PRO A 57 3.52 10.29 -20.01
N ASP A 58 2.86 10.17 -21.16
CA ASP A 58 1.83 11.12 -21.60
C ASP A 58 0.43 10.56 -21.29
N LEU A 59 -0.32 11.25 -20.44
CA LEU A 59 -1.64 10.81 -20.01
C LEU A 59 -2.68 10.80 -21.13
N SER A 60 -2.48 11.59 -22.18
CA SER A 60 -3.40 11.65 -23.32
C SER A 60 -3.38 10.37 -24.16
N LEU A 61 -2.32 9.56 -24.04
CA LEU A 61 -2.13 8.31 -24.77
C LEU A 61 -2.77 7.10 -24.08
N ILE A 62 -3.30 7.26 -22.87
CA ILE A 62 -3.99 6.20 -22.13
C ILE A 62 -5.40 6.05 -22.70
N GLN A 63 -5.74 4.83 -23.14
CA GLN A 63 -7.03 4.50 -23.73
C GLN A 63 -7.62 3.28 -23.02
N GLU A 64 -8.92 3.36 -22.74
CA GLU A 64 -9.69 2.24 -22.19
C GLU A 64 -10.57 1.64 -23.30
N ASP A 65 -10.41 0.34 -23.51
CA ASP A 65 -11.20 -0.46 -24.45
C ASP A 65 -12.15 -1.37 -23.66
N ILE A 66 -13.42 -1.31 -24.03
CA ILE A 66 -14.51 -2.02 -23.38
C ILE A 66 -15.09 -3.15 -24.22
N THR A 67 -14.51 -3.44 -25.40
CA THR A 67 -15.05 -4.40 -26.38
C THR A 67 -15.39 -5.75 -25.75
N HIS A 68 -14.48 -6.28 -24.91
CA HIS A 68 -14.61 -7.59 -24.25
C HIS A 68 -14.92 -7.49 -22.74
N SER A 69 -15.30 -6.31 -22.25
CA SER A 69 -15.74 -6.11 -20.87
C SER A 69 -17.24 -5.91 -20.78
N TRP A 70 -17.85 -6.29 -19.66
CA TRP A 70 -19.29 -6.16 -19.37
C TRP A 70 -19.72 -4.70 -19.13
N TYR A 71 -19.40 -3.82 -20.08
CA TYR A 71 -19.80 -2.42 -20.09
C TYR A 71 -20.32 -2.01 -21.45
N GLU A 72 -21.30 -1.12 -21.43
CA GLU A 72 -21.85 -0.43 -22.61
C GLU A 72 -21.84 1.07 -22.38
N VAL A 73 -21.74 1.83 -23.47
CA VAL A 73 -21.81 3.28 -23.42
C VAL A 73 -23.26 3.68 -23.62
N ASN A 74 -23.85 4.29 -22.59
CA ASN A 74 -25.16 4.91 -22.74
C ASN A 74 -25.00 6.21 -23.53
N LYS A 75 -25.51 6.20 -24.76
CA LYS A 75 -25.44 7.33 -25.71
C LYS A 75 -26.55 8.36 -25.50
N ASP A 76 -27.53 8.07 -24.64
CA ASP A 76 -28.68 8.94 -24.40
C ASP A 76 -28.32 10.11 -23.46
N ASN A 77 -27.21 9.99 -22.71
CA ASN A 77 -26.65 11.10 -21.94
C ASN A 77 -25.81 12.02 -22.83
N VAL A 78 -26.46 13.02 -23.42
CA VAL A 78 -25.92 13.99 -24.38
C VAL A 78 -24.73 14.82 -23.84
N SER A 79 -24.58 14.92 -22.51
CA SER A 79 -23.55 15.75 -21.89
C SER A 79 -22.25 15.00 -21.61
N GLN A 80 -22.31 13.71 -21.25
CA GLN A 80 -21.16 12.84 -21.00
C GLN A 80 -21.55 11.37 -21.24
N PRO A 81 -20.85 10.62 -22.11
CA PRO A 81 -21.10 9.19 -22.28
C PRO A 81 -20.79 8.46 -20.96
N CYS A 82 -21.84 7.94 -20.31
CA CYS A 82 -21.70 7.15 -19.09
C CYS A 82 -21.49 5.67 -19.42
N LEU A 83 -20.54 5.00 -18.74
CA LEU A 83 -20.45 3.53 -18.82
C LEU A 83 -21.47 2.92 -17.87
N GLU A 84 -22.26 2.01 -18.41
CA GLU A 84 -23.23 1.22 -17.67
C GLU A 84 -22.83 -0.25 -17.65
N PRO A 85 -23.10 -0.97 -16.54
CA PRO A 85 -22.82 -2.39 -16.46
C PRO A 85 -23.75 -3.18 -17.39
N ALA A 86 -23.17 -4.02 -18.23
CA ALA A 86 -23.88 -4.85 -19.22
C ALA A 86 -23.45 -6.32 -19.09
N PRO A 87 -23.98 -7.06 -18.09
CA PRO A 87 -23.53 -8.42 -17.78
C PRO A 87 -23.81 -9.44 -18.88
N PHE A 88 -24.79 -9.18 -19.74
CA PHE A 88 -25.20 -10.07 -20.83
C PHE A 88 -24.67 -9.64 -22.20
N LYS A 89 -23.71 -8.71 -22.24
CA LYS A 89 -23.09 -8.24 -23.49
C LYS A 89 -22.43 -9.41 -24.24
N PRO A 90 -22.79 -9.67 -25.49
CA PRO A 90 -22.22 -10.78 -26.26
C PRO A 90 -20.72 -10.57 -26.49
N GLY A 91 -19.92 -11.62 -26.30
CA GLY A 91 -18.46 -11.59 -26.49
C GLY A 91 -17.65 -10.99 -25.33
N ALA A 92 -18.30 -10.41 -24.32
CA ALA A 92 -17.64 -9.96 -23.10
C ALA A 92 -17.42 -11.11 -22.11
N TYR A 93 -16.28 -11.09 -21.41
CA TYR A 93 -15.90 -12.15 -20.46
C TYR A 93 -15.36 -11.63 -19.12
N SER A 94 -15.32 -10.31 -18.90
CA SER A 94 -14.71 -9.71 -17.70
C SER A 94 -15.33 -8.38 -17.30
N TRP A 95 -15.27 -8.06 -16.00
CA TRP A 95 -15.54 -6.70 -15.47
C TRP A 95 -14.34 -5.76 -15.58
N ILE A 96 -13.20 -6.26 -16.04
CA ILE A 96 -11.97 -5.47 -16.17
C ILE A 96 -11.93 -4.87 -17.57
N LYS A 97 -11.80 -3.54 -17.65
CA LYS A 97 -11.53 -2.82 -18.90
C LYS A 97 -10.13 -3.12 -19.40
N SER A 98 -9.96 -3.11 -20.71
CA SER A 98 -8.65 -3.28 -21.33
C SER A 98 -7.97 -1.91 -21.46
N VAL A 99 -6.90 -1.67 -20.71
CA VAL A 99 -6.16 -0.39 -20.77
C VAL A 99 -4.98 -0.53 -21.70
N LYS A 100 -4.83 0.40 -22.64
CA LYS A 100 -3.74 0.49 -23.60
C LYS A 100 -3.04 1.84 -23.44
N TYR A 101 -1.73 1.87 -23.67
CA TYR A 101 -0.95 3.10 -23.78
C TYR A 101 -0.38 3.17 -25.18
N ALA A 102 -0.65 4.26 -25.91
CA ALA A 102 -0.25 4.39 -27.32
C ALA A 102 -0.60 3.13 -28.15
N HIS A 103 -1.82 2.61 -27.94
CA HIS A 103 -2.36 1.38 -28.55
C HIS A 103 -1.66 0.05 -28.19
N ASN A 104 -0.69 0.06 -27.27
CA ASN A 104 0.03 -1.14 -26.82
C ASN A 104 -0.34 -1.54 -25.38
N PHE A 105 -0.10 -2.81 -25.04
CA PHE A 105 -0.30 -3.36 -23.69
C PHE A 105 0.99 -3.28 -22.88
N PHE A 106 0.85 -2.92 -21.60
CA PHE A 106 1.99 -2.76 -20.70
C PHE A 106 1.77 -3.50 -19.38
N GLU A 107 2.88 -3.95 -18.78
CA GLU A 107 2.92 -4.41 -17.39
C GLU A 107 3.17 -3.23 -16.45
N VAL A 108 2.55 -3.27 -15.27
CA VAL A 108 2.77 -2.32 -14.18
C VAL A 108 3.14 -3.06 -12.90
N GLY A 109 3.64 -2.33 -11.92
CA GLY A 109 3.91 -2.87 -10.57
C GLY A 109 5.38 -2.73 -10.15
N PRO A 110 5.80 -3.51 -9.13
CA PRO A 110 7.13 -3.38 -8.53
C PRO A 110 8.24 -3.57 -9.56
N LEU A 111 8.17 -4.65 -10.36
CA LEU A 111 9.19 -4.95 -11.37
C LEU A 111 9.34 -3.81 -12.39
N ALA A 112 8.22 -3.34 -12.96
CA ALA A 112 8.23 -2.21 -13.89
C ALA A 112 8.85 -0.95 -13.26
N ARG A 113 8.47 -0.60 -12.03
CA ARG A 113 9.07 0.54 -11.31
C ARG A 113 10.56 0.37 -11.09
N MET A 114 11.03 -0.84 -10.75
CA MET A 114 12.46 -1.06 -10.53
C MET A 114 13.28 -0.94 -11.82
N ILE A 115 12.75 -1.45 -12.94
CA ILE A 115 13.41 -1.35 -14.25
C ILE A 115 13.46 0.11 -14.71
N ILE A 116 12.34 0.84 -14.64
CA ILE A 116 12.27 2.28 -15.01
C ILE A 116 13.29 3.10 -14.23
N ASN A 117 13.47 2.80 -12.94
CA ASN A 117 14.42 3.49 -12.07
C ASN A 117 15.86 2.95 -12.17
N GLY A 118 16.13 1.98 -13.04
CA GLY A 118 17.46 1.37 -13.22
C GLY A 118 17.95 0.56 -12.01
N LEU A 119 17.06 0.25 -11.06
CA LEU A 119 17.36 -0.50 -9.82
C LEU A 119 17.36 -2.02 -10.02
N TYR A 120 16.86 -2.49 -11.16
CA TYR A 120 16.77 -3.90 -11.50
C TYR A 120 17.16 -4.12 -12.96
N ARG A 121 18.01 -5.13 -13.22
CA ARG A 121 18.58 -5.44 -14.54
C ARG A 121 18.40 -6.92 -14.95
N GLY A 122 17.54 -7.65 -14.25
CA GLY A 122 17.25 -9.05 -14.56
C GLY A 122 16.17 -9.21 -15.63
N ASN A 123 15.59 -10.40 -15.70
CA ASN A 123 14.56 -10.75 -16.67
C ASN A 123 13.15 -10.37 -16.18
N THR A 124 12.13 -10.77 -16.95
CA THR A 124 10.71 -10.56 -16.64
C THR A 124 10.03 -11.86 -16.21
N SER A 125 10.69 -12.67 -15.38
CA SER A 125 10.12 -13.93 -14.88
C SER A 125 9.21 -13.70 -13.67
N THR A 126 8.42 -14.73 -13.31
CA THR A 126 7.61 -14.71 -12.08
C THR A 126 8.46 -14.53 -10.83
N MET A 127 9.66 -15.13 -10.79
CA MET A 127 10.59 -14.98 -9.67
C MET A 127 11.11 -13.55 -9.56
N ASP A 128 11.40 -12.91 -10.70
CA ASP A 128 11.87 -11.53 -10.76
C ASP A 128 10.83 -10.55 -10.22
N ARG A 129 9.55 -10.80 -10.47
CA ARG A 129 8.44 -10.03 -9.89
C ARG A 129 8.35 -10.19 -8.37
N ILE A 130 8.61 -11.38 -7.84
CA ILE A 130 8.66 -11.63 -6.39
C ILE A 130 9.84 -10.89 -5.78
N TYR A 131 11.02 -11.04 -6.37
CA TYR A 131 12.23 -10.36 -5.94
C TYR A 131 12.04 -8.84 -5.93
N ALA A 132 11.55 -8.26 -7.03
CA ALA A 132 11.28 -6.84 -7.15
C ALA A 132 10.32 -6.33 -6.06
N ARG A 133 9.29 -7.12 -5.73
CA ARG A 133 8.37 -6.79 -4.62
C ARG A 133 9.09 -6.77 -3.28
N THR A 134 9.92 -7.78 -2.98
CA THR A 134 10.68 -7.83 -1.72
C THR A 134 11.70 -6.69 -1.63
N PHE A 135 12.35 -6.38 -2.74
CA PHE A 135 13.34 -5.31 -2.79
C PHE A 135 12.69 -3.94 -2.64
N GLU A 136 11.56 -3.70 -3.31
CA GLU A 136 10.75 -2.50 -3.12
C GLU A 136 10.26 -2.35 -1.67
N THR A 137 9.83 -3.44 -1.01
CA THR A 137 9.45 -3.37 0.42
C THR A 137 10.63 -2.99 1.32
N SER A 138 11.85 -3.43 1.01
CA SER A 138 13.04 -3.04 1.76
C SER A 138 13.30 -1.54 1.66
N LEU A 139 13.12 -0.96 0.48
CA LEU A 139 13.26 0.48 0.26
C LEU A 139 12.18 1.27 1.02
N ILE A 140 10.93 0.80 1.02
CA ILE A 140 9.84 1.40 1.80
C ILE A 140 10.17 1.38 3.29
N VAL A 141 10.70 0.27 3.82
CA VAL A 141 11.08 0.17 5.24
C VAL A 141 12.17 1.20 5.61
N GLN A 142 13.12 1.46 4.71
CA GLN A 142 14.14 2.50 4.93
C GLN A 142 13.48 3.90 4.99
N LEU A 143 12.59 4.20 4.04
CA LEU A 143 11.84 5.47 4.04
C LEU A 143 10.98 5.63 5.29
N MET A 144 10.35 4.56 5.77
CA MET A 144 9.56 4.58 7.01
C MET A 144 10.41 4.95 8.23
N LYS A 145 11.66 4.47 8.30
CA LYS A 145 12.60 4.87 9.36
C LYS A 145 12.97 6.34 9.26
N ASP A 146 13.21 6.83 8.04
CA ASP A 146 13.54 8.24 7.82
C ASP A 146 12.36 9.15 8.19
N TRP A 147 11.14 8.77 7.83
CA TRP A 147 9.93 9.48 8.23
C TRP A 147 9.72 9.44 9.75
N LEU A 148 9.96 8.29 10.39
CA LEU A 148 9.87 8.17 11.84
C LEU A 148 10.82 9.14 12.55
N ASN A 149 12.04 9.31 12.04
CA ASN A 149 13.01 10.24 12.60
C ASN A 149 12.64 11.71 12.39
N GLN A 150 11.81 12.01 11.40
CA GLN A 150 11.32 13.37 11.11
C GLN A 150 10.03 13.71 11.86
N LEU A 151 9.37 12.72 12.47
CA LEU A 151 8.13 12.97 13.21
C LEU A 151 8.42 13.75 14.50
N ILE A 152 7.83 14.94 14.59
CA ILE A 152 7.74 15.70 15.84
C ILE A 152 6.47 15.24 16.55
N PRO A 153 6.55 14.56 17.71
CA PRO A 153 5.37 14.12 18.42
C PRO A 153 4.56 15.34 18.89
N GLY A 154 3.29 15.38 18.50
CA GLY A 154 2.34 16.35 19.04
C GLY A 154 1.97 16.04 20.49
N PRO A 155 1.20 16.93 21.14
CA PRO A 155 0.65 16.63 22.46
C PRO A 155 -0.19 15.33 22.40
N PRO A 156 -0.14 14.49 23.44
CA PRO A 156 -0.90 13.24 23.44
C PRO A 156 -2.39 13.54 23.29
N PRO A 157 -3.12 12.83 22.40
CA PRO A 157 -4.53 13.10 22.14
C PRO A 157 -5.43 12.74 23.33
N ILE A 158 -4.91 11.93 24.26
CA ILE A 158 -5.60 11.50 25.47
C ILE A 158 -4.73 11.90 26.65
N LYS A 159 -5.34 12.47 27.70
CA LYS A 159 -4.67 12.70 28.99
C LYS A 159 -4.31 11.35 29.60
N GLN A 160 -3.08 10.90 29.35
CA GLN A 160 -2.55 9.69 29.98
C GLN A 160 -2.49 9.92 31.50
N LYS A 161 -2.92 8.93 32.27
CA LYS A 161 -2.79 8.96 33.72
C LYS A 161 -1.30 8.79 34.07
N THR A 162 -0.65 9.87 34.43
CA THR A 162 0.79 9.88 34.82
C THR A 162 1.05 9.19 36.15
N GLU A 163 0.01 9.02 36.97
CA GLU A 163 0.08 8.35 38.26
C GLU A 163 -0.19 6.84 38.12
N ILE A 164 0.81 6.04 38.50
CA ILE A 164 0.66 4.59 38.64
C ILE A 164 -0.47 4.31 39.64
N ILE A 165 -1.50 3.57 39.24
CA ILE A 165 -2.69 3.35 40.08
C ILE A 165 -2.37 2.57 41.36
N HIS A 166 -1.22 1.90 41.46
CA HIS A 166 -0.90 1.06 42.60
C HIS A 166 0.54 1.21 43.12
N LYS A 167 0.71 1.91 44.25
CA LYS A 167 1.33 1.27 45.41
C LYS A 167 0.21 0.75 46.31
N ILE A 168 -0.53 -0.27 45.84
CA ILE A 168 -1.28 -1.06 46.81
C ILE A 168 -0.21 -1.83 47.58
N LYS A 169 0.08 -1.40 48.80
CA LYS A 169 0.67 -2.30 49.78
C LYS A 169 -0.36 -3.41 49.94
N ALA A 170 -0.16 -4.54 49.27
CA ALA A 170 -1.08 -5.66 49.39
C ALA A 170 -1.22 -5.94 50.90
N PRO A 171 -2.42 -5.90 51.49
CA PRO A 171 -2.59 -6.43 52.83
C PRO A 171 -2.10 -7.88 52.74
N GLY A 172 -1.18 -8.27 53.63
CA GLY A 172 -0.49 -9.56 53.56
C GLY A 172 -1.49 -10.68 53.26
N ARG A 173 -1.49 -11.19 52.02
CA ARG A 173 -2.37 -12.28 51.64
C ARG A 173 -1.80 -13.54 52.27
N PRO A 174 -2.58 -14.34 53.01
CA PRO A 174 -2.12 -15.65 53.43
C PRO A 174 -1.82 -16.48 52.17
N VAL A 175 -0.61 -17.01 52.10
CA VAL A 175 -0.19 -17.92 51.03
C VAL A 175 -0.92 -19.24 51.26
N LEU A 176 -2.02 -19.47 50.55
CA LEU A 176 -2.65 -20.79 50.50
C LEU A 176 -1.83 -21.65 49.53
N LEU A 177 -0.89 -22.41 50.08
CA LEU A 177 -0.23 -23.50 49.37
C LEU A 177 -1.25 -24.62 49.17
N PHE A 178 -1.80 -24.74 47.97
CA PHE A 178 -2.49 -25.96 47.55
C PHE A 178 -1.45 -26.90 46.92
N PRO A 179 -1.03 -27.99 47.58
CA PRO A 179 -0.13 -28.96 46.97
C PRO A 179 -0.93 -29.80 45.97
N TYR A 180 -0.89 -29.44 44.68
CA TYR A 180 -1.33 -30.35 43.63
C TYR A 180 -0.15 -31.25 43.24
N LYS A 181 -0.30 -32.56 43.46
CA LYS A 181 0.66 -33.57 43.01
C LYS A 181 0.41 -33.86 41.54
N ILE A 182 1.38 -33.54 40.69
CA ILE A 182 1.38 -33.94 39.28
C ILE A 182 2.10 -35.28 39.19
N TYR A 183 1.43 -36.29 38.62
CA TYR A 183 2.05 -37.57 38.29
C TYR A 183 2.16 -37.69 36.78
N VAL A 184 3.38 -37.83 36.28
CA VAL A 184 3.64 -38.11 34.87
C VAL A 184 4.05 -39.57 34.76
N TYR A 185 3.38 -40.31 33.89
CA TYR A 185 3.68 -41.72 33.60
C TYR A 185 4.34 -41.79 32.23
N PHE A 186 5.55 -42.35 32.16
CA PHE A 186 6.25 -42.61 30.90
C PHE A 186 6.78 -44.05 30.92
N LEU A 187 6.40 -44.86 29.93
CA LEU A 187 6.82 -46.27 29.78
C LEU A 187 6.72 -47.09 31.08
N GLY A 188 5.57 -47.00 31.77
CA GLY A 188 5.27 -47.84 32.94
C GLY A 188 6.04 -47.51 34.23
N THR A 189 6.91 -46.50 34.23
CA THR A 189 7.60 -46.03 35.44
C THR A 189 7.04 -44.69 35.91
N LYS A 190 6.76 -44.61 37.21
CA LYS A 190 6.17 -43.43 37.86
C LYS A 190 7.29 -42.53 38.36
N PHE A 191 7.42 -41.34 37.79
CA PHE A 191 8.41 -40.36 38.22
C PHE A 191 7.75 -39.28 39.09
N PHE A 192 8.35 -39.01 40.25
CA PHE A 192 7.91 -38.00 41.21
C PHE A 192 8.76 -36.74 41.02
N PHE A 193 8.11 -35.61 40.75
CA PHE A 193 8.77 -34.31 40.70
C PHE A 193 8.10 -33.36 41.69
N GLU A 194 8.88 -32.86 42.64
CA GLU A 194 8.47 -31.83 43.59
C GLU A 194 9.14 -30.53 43.14
N THR A 195 8.44 -29.69 42.40
CA THR A 195 8.97 -28.38 41.99
C THR A 195 8.59 -27.34 43.05
N PRO A 196 9.54 -26.65 43.70
CA PRO A 196 9.22 -25.49 44.52
C PRO A 196 8.99 -24.29 43.59
N SER A 197 7.85 -24.27 42.89
CA SER A 197 7.45 -23.10 42.13
C SER A 197 6.71 -22.14 43.06
N VAL A 198 7.45 -21.25 43.70
CA VAL A 198 6.88 -20.03 44.28
C VAL A 198 6.44 -19.15 43.11
N PHE A 199 5.20 -19.30 42.68
CA PHE A 199 4.56 -18.35 41.78
C PHE A 199 4.16 -17.13 42.60
N THR A 200 4.99 -16.08 42.55
CA THR A 200 4.53 -14.73 42.89
C THR A 200 3.85 -14.18 41.66
N ILE A 201 2.53 -13.96 41.73
CA ILE A 201 1.76 -13.19 40.75
C ILE A 201 1.73 -11.74 41.23
#